data_AF-A0A2M7D7P9-F1
#
_entry.id   AF-A0A2M7D7P9-F1
#
_cell.length_a   1.000
_cell.length_b   1.000
_cell.length_c   1.000
_cell.angle_alpha   90.00
_cell.angle_beta   90.00
_cell.angle_gamma   90.00
#
_symmetry.space_group_name_H-M   'P 1'
#
loop_
_entity.id
_entity.type
_entity.pdbx_description
1 polymer ?
#
loop_
_entity_poly.entity_id
_entity_poly.type
_entity_poly.pdbx_seq_one_letter_code
_entity_poly.pdbx_strand_id
1 'polypeptide(L)'
;MPITKAAKKSLRQSLRRRTRNVQKKRKIKSLLKEVRNLITRAQAKREDEQSSSPYQKKVKEDKSSFPPSLSRGESSAINEVKKLLPQVYKLLDKAGKTGLIKKNTASRTKSRITRSINRA
;
A
#
# COMPACT_ATOMS: atom_id res chain seq x y z
N MET A 1 -32.56 8.68 23.23
CA MET A 1 -32.29 7.32 23.77
C MET A 1 -33.15 6.31 23.03
N PRO A 2 -32.70 5.05 22.81
CA PRO A 2 -33.53 4.04 22.17
C PRO A 2 -34.69 3.66 23.10
N ILE A 3 -35.93 3.82 22.62
CA ILE A 3 -37.14 3.60 23.42
C ILE A 3 -37.54 2.12 23.37
N THR A 4 -37.67 1.57 22.15
CA THR A 4 -38.10 0.18 21.94
C THR A 4 -37.01 -0.84 22.27
N LYS A 5 -37.42 -2.05 22.68
CA LYS A 5 -36.48 -3.16 22.96
C LYS A 5 -35.60 -3.49 21.75
N ALA A 6 -36.16 -3.45 20.54
CA ALA A 6 -35.45 -3.66 19.28
C ALA A 6 -34.37 -2.59 19.04
N ALA A 7 -34.70 -1.31 19.26
CA ALA A 7 -33.74 -0.21 19.12
C ALA A 7 -32.59 -0.32 20.13
N LYS A 8 -32.90 -0.67 21.40
CA LYS A 8 -31.86 -0.92 22.43
C LYS A 8 -30.93 -2.06 22.02
N LYS A 9 -31.45 -3.15 21.44
CA LYS A 9 -30.64 -4.28 20.93
C LYS A 9 -29.77 -3.87 19.73
N SER A 10 -30.33 -3.15 18.78
CA SER A 10 -29.61 -2.62 17.61
C SER A 10 -28.44 -1.74 18.04
N LEU A 11 -28.64 -0.84 19.01
CA LEU A 11 -27.57 0.00 19.56
C LEU A 11 -26.44 -0.83 20.17
N ARG A 12 -26.76 -1.86 20.97
CA ARG A 12 -25.72 -2.75 21.53
C ARG A 12 -24.93 -3.47 20.44
N GLN A 13 -25.60 -3.94 19.39
CA GLN A 13 -24.96 -4.61 18.26
C GLN A 13 -24.06 -3.65 17.47
N SER A 14 -24.53 -2.43 17.20
CA SER A 14 -23.77 -1.43 16.44
C SER A 14 -22.50 -1.01 17.18
N LEU A 15 -22.58 -0.78 18.51
CA LEU A 15 -21.43 -0.47 19.35
C LEU A 15 -20.39 -1.61 19.31
N ARG A 16 -20.82 -2.87 19.50
CA ARG A 16 -19.92 -4.04 19.44
C ARG A 16 -19.28 -4.22 18.06
N ARG A 17 -20.03 -3.98 16.98
CA ARG A 17 -19.49 -4.04 15.61
C ARG A 17 -18.50 -2.91 15.36
N ARG A 18 -18.81 -1.69 15.83
CA ARG A 18 -17.96 -0.50 15.68
C ARG A 18 -16.60 -0.72 16.35
N THR A 19 -16.56 -1.18 17.59
CA THR A 19 -15.29 -1.41 18.30
C THR A 19 -14.38 -2.39 17.57
N ARG A 20 -14.92 -3.54 17.14
CA ARG A 20 -14.19 -4.55 16.35
C ARG A 20 -13.73 -4.01 15.01
N ASN A 21 -14.58 -3.27 14.30
CA ASN A 21 -14.24 -2.70 13.00
C ASN A 21 -13.15 -1.62 13.13
N VAL A 22 -13.20 -0.80 14.17
CA VAL A 22 -12.16 0.19 14.48
C VAL A 22 -10.83 -0.48 14.73
N GLN A 23 -10.78 -1.54 15.55
CA GLN A 23 -9.56 -2.30 15.80
C GLN A 23 -8.97 -2.89 14.51
N LYS A 24 -9.80 -3.54 13.67
CA LYS A 24 -9.35 -4.08 12.38
C LYS A 24 -8.83 -3.00 11.43
N LYS A 25 -9.53 -1.87 11.32
CA LYS A 25 -9.09 -0.73 10.49
C LYS A 25 -7.78 -0.13 10.98
N ARG A 26 -7.58 -0.01 12.29
CA ARG A 26 -6.32 0.47 12.88
C ARG A 26 -5.14 -0.44 12.54
N LYS A 27 -5.31 -1.77 12.65
CA LYS A 27 -4.29 -2.76 12.26
C LYS A 27 -3.90 -2.68 10.78
N ILE A 28 -4.89 -2.53 9.89
CA ILE A 28 -4.60 -2.33 8.46
C ILE A 28 -3.85 -1.00 8.25
N LYS A 29 -4.27 0.07 8.93
CA LYS A 29 -3.63 1.39 8.82
C LYS A 29 -2.19 1.39 9.34
N SER A 30 -1.88 0.68 10.42
CA SER A 30 -0.50 0.60 10.95
C SER A 30 0.43 -0.08 9.96
N LEU A 31 0.04 -1.24 9.43
CA LEU A 31 0.82 -1.97 8.42
C LEU A 31 1.03 -1.14 7.14
N LEU A 32 -0.01 -0.44 6.69
CA LEU A 32 0.12 0.48 5.55
C LEU A 32 1.06 1.66 5.82
N LYS A 33 1.10 2.15 7.06
CA LYS A 33 2.01 3.23 7.48
C LYS A 33 3.46 2.73 7.50
N GLU A 34 3.69 1.52 8.00
CA GLU A 34 5.02 0.87 7.99
C GLU A 34 5.57 0.75 6.56
N VAL A 35 4.77 0.19 5.65
CA VAL A 35 5.15 0.08 4.22
C VAL A 35 5.43 1.45 3.62
N ARG A 36 4.59 2.46 3.90
CA ARG A 36 4.81 3.82 3.41
C ARG A 36 6.12 4.42 3.92
N ASN A 37 6.43 4.22 5.20
CA ASN A 37 7.67 4.72 5.82
C ASN A 37 8.91 4.07 5.20
N LEU A 38 8.86 2.77 4.90
CA LEU A 38 9.95 2.08 4.21
C LEU A 38 10.17 2.62 2.81
N ILE A 39 9.09 2.86 2.06
CA ILE A 39 9.16 3.46 0.72
C ILE A 39 9.76 4.88 0.79
N THR A 40 9.32 5.72 1.73
CA THR A 40 9.88 7.09 1.85
C THR A 40 11.36 7.08 2.21
N ARG A 41 11.80 6.13 3.06
CA ARG A 41 13.24 5.96 3.37
C ARG A 41 14.03 5.51 2.15
N ALA A 42 13.46 4.62 1.33
CA ALA A 42 14.10 4.17 0.10
C ALA A 42 14.23 5.30 -0.93
N GLN A 43 13.24 6.19 -1.00
CA GLN A 43 13.27 7.36 -1.89
C GLN A 43 14.33 8.39 -1.48
N ALA A 44 14.43 8.73 -0.19
CA ALA A 44 15.44 9.66 0.29
C ALA A 44 16.87 9.21 -0.09
N LYS A 45 17.19 7.93 0.11
CA LYS A 45 18.49 7.35 -0.29
C LYS A 45 18.79 7.44 -1.80
N ARG A 46 17.76 7.41 -2.65
CA ARG A 46 17.91 7.54 -4.11
C ARG A 46 18.10 8.98 -4.56
N GLU A 47 17.56 9.95 -3.83
CA GLU A 47 17.71 11.37 -4.13
C GLU A 47 19.13 11.86 -3.83
N ASP A 48 19.77 11.33 -2.79
CA ASP A 48 21.17 11.61 -2.45
C ASP A 48 22.14 11.18 -3.58
N GLU A 49 21.88 10.07 -4.27
CA GLU A 49 22.70 9.56 -5.39
C GLU A 49 22.49 10.30 -6.72
N GLN A 50 21.41 11.08 -6.88
CA GLN A 50 21.10 11.81 -8.11
C GLN A 50 21.71 13.22 -8.17
N SER A 51 22.36 13.68 -7.09
CA SER A 51 23.04 14.98 -7.02
C SER A 51 24.43 15.00 -7.69
N SER A 52 24.92 13.87 -8.22
CA SER A 52 26.21 13.75 -8.91
C SER A 52 26.09 13.07 -10.27
N SER A 53 25.47 13.75 -11.25
CA SER A 53 26.13 14.08 -12.52
C SER A 53 25.14 14.72 -13.53
N PRO A 54 25.53 15.82 -14.21
CA PRO A 54 24.69 16.66 -15.05
C PRO A 54 24.81 16.29 -16.54
N TYR A 55 23.71 16.32 -17.27
CA TYR A 55 23.65 16.45 -18.75
C TYR A 55 24.28 15.37 -19.66
N GLN A 56 23.54 15.08 -20.74
CA GLN A 56 23.91 14.46 -22.02
C GLN A 56 24.12 12.93 -22.11
N LYS A 57 23.09 12.24 -22.59
CA LYS A 57 23.20 11.49 -23.85
C LYS A 57 21.85 11.48 -24.57
N LYS A 58 21.71 12.33 -25.60
CA LYS A 58 20.76 12.07 -26.68
C LYS A 58 21.31 10.84 -27.40
N VAL A 59 20.67 9.70 -27.26
CA VAL A 59 20.82 8.62 -28.22
C VAL A 59 19.46 8.52 -28.92
N LYS A 60 19.47 8.86 -30.22
CA LYS A 60 18.43 8.39 -31.13
C LYS A 60 18.64 6.87 -31.19
N GLU A 61 17.74 6.11 -30.59
CA GLU A 61 17.69 4.67 -30.79
C GLU A 61 16.35 4.30 -31.41
N ASP A 62 16.45 3.44 -32.40
CA ASP A 62 15.42 3.07 -33.35
C ASP A 62 14.21 2.39 -32.70
N LYS A 63 13.03 2.63 -33.27
CA LYS A 63 11.72 2.16 -32.77
C LYS A 63 11.50 0.63 -32.86
N SER A 64 12.54 -0.20 -32.89
CA SER A 64 12.41 -1.65 -33.10
C SER A 64 13.12 -2.58 -32.09
N SER A 65 13.75 -2.05 -31.05
CA SER A 65 14.30 -2.89 -29.97
C SER A 65 13.68 -2.49 -28.63
N PHE A 66 12.77 -3.33 -28.12
CA PHE A 66 12.28 -3.23 -26.75
C PHE A 66 13.50 -3.34 -25.82
N PRO A 67 13.93 -2.27 -25.12
CA PRO A 67 15.15 -2.33 -24.34
C PRO A 67 14.99 -3.37 -23.22
N PRO A 68 15.99 -4.24 -23.00
CA PRO A 68 15.98 -5.15 -21.86
C PRO A 68 15.84 -4.33 -20.59
N SER A 69 14.85 -4.69 -19.78
CA SER A 69 14.62 -4.08 -18.47
C SER A 69 15.90 -4.16 -17.65
N LEU A 70 16.58 -3.03 -17.46
CA LEU A 70 17.69 -2.88 -16.52
C LEU A 70 17.26 -3.46 -15.17
N SER A 71 17.78 -4.64 -14.82
CA SER A 71 17.67 -5.18 -13.46
C SER A 71 18.59 -4.35 -12.57
N ARG A 72 18.13 -3.15 -12.20
CA ARG A 72 18.73 -2.38 -11.12
C ARG A 72 18.75 -3.27 -9.88
N GLY A 73 19.94 -3.50 -9.32
CA GLY A 73 20.09 -4.21 -8.06
C GLY A 73 19.13 -3.64 -7.02
N GLU A 74 18.35 -4.52 -6.38
CA GLU A 74 17.28 -4.09 -5.49
C GLU A 74 17.88 -3.63 -4.15
N SER A 75 17.54 -2.41 -3.73
CA SER A 75 17.96 -1.91 -2.42
C SER A 75 17.36 -2.76 -1.28
N SER A 76 18.07 -2.90 -0.15
CA SER A 76 17.63 -3.77 0.96
C SER A 76 16.22 -3.44 1.47
N ALA A 77 15.85 -2.16 1.48
CA ALA A 77 14.53 -1.68 1.88
C ALA A 77 13.42 -2.14 0.90
N ILE A 78 13.69 -2.22 -0.41
CA ILE A 78 12.73 -2.73 -1.39
C ILE A 78 12.49 -4.21 -1.18
N ASN A 79 13.54 -4.98 -0.87
CA ASN A 79 13.45 -6.40 -0.56
C ASN A 79 12.57 -6.67 0.68
N GLU A 80 12.70 -5.85 1.72
CA GLU A 80 11.84 -5.92 2.91
C GLU A 80 10.37 -5.63 2.57
N VAL A 81 10.10 -4.61 1.75
CA VAL A 81 8.74 -4.28 1.32
C VAL A 81 8.13 -5.42 0.49
N LYS A 82 8.91 -6.04 -0.41
CA LYS A 82 8.46 -7.18 -1.20
C LYS A 82 8.05 -8.37 -0.34
N LYS A 83 8.75 -8.61 0.77
CA LYS A 83 8.39 -9.66 1.75
C LYS A 83 7.08 -9.35 2.47
N LEU A 84 6.79 -8.09 2.77
CA LEU A 84 5.56 -7.67 3.46
C LEU A 84 4.33 -7.58 2.52
N LEU A 85 4.55 -7.43 1.22
CA LEU A 85 3.50 -7.21 0.23
C LEU A 85 2.41 -8.30 0.19
N PRO A 86 2.72 -9.62 0.21
CA PRO A 86 1.72 -10.68 0.24
C PRO A 86 0.81 -10.61 1.47
N GLN A 87 1.37 -10.23 2.63
CA GLN A 87 0.62 -10.11 3.87
C GLN A 87 -0.37 -8.94 3.78
N VAL A 88 0.07 -7.79 3.27
CA VAL A 88 -0.78 -6.62 3.05
C VAL A 88 -1.91 -6.94 2.08
N TYR A 89 -1.62 -7.62 0.97
CA TYR A 89 -2.65 -8.03 0.00
C TYR A 89 -3.68 -8.97 0.63
N LYS A 90 -3.23 -10.01 1.34
CA LYS A 90 -4.11 -10.95 2.04
C LYS A 90 -5.04 -10.24 3.02
N LEU A 91 -4.54 -9.26 3.75
CA LEU A 91 -5.33 -8.47 4.70
C LEU A 91 -6.35 -7.58 3.99
N LEU A 92 -5.96 -6.88 2.93
CA LEU A 92 -6.86 -6.01 2.15
C LEU A 92 -7.96 -6.81 1.45
N ASP A 93 -7.65 -7.98 0.92
CA ASP A 93 -8.64 -8.85 0.27
C ASP A 93 -9.65 -9.42 1.25
N LYS A 94 -9.17 -9.90 2.40
CA LYS A 94 -10.06 -10.34 3.49
C LYS A 94 -10.95 -9.19 3.98
N ALA A 95 -10.40 -7.98 4.10
CA ALA A 95 -11.18 -6.80 4.49
C ALA A 95 -12.23 -6.42 3.44
N GLY A 96 -11.91 -6.57 2.15
CA GLY A 96 -12.84 -6.40 1.04
C GLY A 96 -13.95 -7.46 1.02
N LYS A 97 -13.59 -8.74 1.19
CA LYS A 97 -14.53 -9.88 1.21
C LYS A 97 -15.51 -9.82 2.38
N THR A 98 -15.01 -9.44 3.56
CA THR A 98 -15.82 -9.36 4.79
C THR A 98 -16.67 -8.08 4.89
N GLY A 99 -16.60 -7.19 3.91
CA GLY A 99 -17.37 -5.93 3.90
C GLY A 99 -16.89 -4.88 4.89
N LEU A 100 -15.69 -5.04 5.48
CA LEU A 100 -15.08 -4.01 6.32
C LEU A 100 -14.70 -2.76 5.50
N ILE A 101 -14.31 -2.98 4.24
CA ILE A 101 -13.93 -1.97 3.24
C ILE A 101 -14.61 -2.35 1.92
N LYS A 102 -15.03 -1.38 1.10
CA LYS A 102 -15.58 -1.64 -0.24
C LYS A 102 -14.51 -2.26 -1.15
N LYS A 103 -14.88 -3.23 -1.98
CA LYS A 103 -13.97 -3.94 -2.91
C LYS A 103 -13.06 -2.99 -3.72
N ASN A 104 -13.64 -1.91 -4.26
CA ASN A 104 -12.89 -0.92 -5.06
C ASN A 104 -11.88 -0.13 -4.22
N THR A 105 -12.15 0.10 -2.93
CA THR A 105 -11.18 0.76 -2.05
C THR A 105 -9.99 -0.15 -1.78
N ALA A 106 -10.21 -1.44 -1.54
CA ALA A 106 -9.11 -2.41 -1.41
C ALA A 106 -8.25 -2.48 -2.69
N SER A 107 -8.89 -2.57 -3.87
CA SER A 107 -8.20 -2.59 -5.17
C SER A 107 -7.36 -1.31 -5.40
N ARG A 108 -7.93 -0.13 -5.17
CA ARG A 108 -7.20 1.16 -5.29
C ARG A 108 -6.00 1.23 -4.37
N THR A 109 -6.12 0.75 -3.12
CA THR A 109 -5.00 0.74 -2.18
C THR A 109 -3.87 -0.16 -2.66
N LYS A 110 -4.17 -1.37 -3.16
CA LYS A 110 -3.15 -2.26 -3.75
C LYS A 110 -2.44 -1.63 -4.94
N SER A 111 -3.21 -1.06 -5.87
CA SER A 111 -2.68 -0.41 -7.07
C SER A 111 -1.72 0.73 -6.70
N ARG A 112 -2.11 1.59 -5.75
CA ARG A 112 -1.27 2.70 -5.27
C ARG A 112 0.05 2.22 -4.68
N ILE A 113 0.03 1.22 -3.80
CA ILE A 113 1.26 0.69 -3.18
C ILE A 113 2.21 0.14 -4.24
N THR A 114 1.69 -0.66 -5.17
CA THR A 114 2.48 -1.27 -6.25
C THR A 114 3.12 -0.20 -7.14
N ARG A 115 2.34 0.83 -7.51
CA ARG A 115 2.84 1.96 -8.28
C ARG A 115 3.93 2.74 -7.53
N SER A 116 3.76 2.93 -6.22
CA SER A 116 4.78 3.58 -5.39
C SER A 116 6.07 2.77 -5.33
N ILE A 117 6.00 1.44 -5.20
CA ILE A 117 7.18 0.56 -5.19
C ILE A 117 7.90 0.59 -6.54
N ASN A 118 7.16 0.54 -7.65
CA ASN A 118 7.77 0.55 -8.98
C ASN A 118 8.41 1.90 -9.34
N ARG A 119 7.93 3.00 -8.74
CA ARG A 119 8.55 4.33 -8.89
C ARG A 119 9.76 4.50 -7.97
N ALA A 120 9.70 3.91 -6.78
CA ALA A 120 10.71 3.96 -5.74
C ALA A 120 11.85 3.00 -5.98
#